data_AF-A0A183B4W2-F1
#
_entry.id   AF-A0A183B4W2-F1
#
_cell.length_a   1.000
_cell.length_b   1.000
_cell.length_c   1.000
_cell.angle_alpha   90.00
_cell.angle_beta   90.00
_cell.angle_gamma   90.00
#
_symmetry.space_group_name_H-M   'P 1'
#
loop_
_entity.id
_entity.type
_entity.pdbx_description
1 polymer ?
#
loop_
_entity_poly.entity_id
_entity_poly.type
_entity_poly.pdbx_seq_one_letter_code
_entity_poly.pdbx_strand_id
1 'polypeptide(L)'
;MIHRIRERKASELALELHVQMKVQVDSQTTMSQLIELDLARRNAQQAASALRETARWSELAREMDEVLEAKDLNQLCANIEGMESCLTALSHLPDYKERQALIETHKNSLESLLAPQLMQAFNQLQAGTSDFVLCTQEVRNLIDLFHRVGRSEAARNYFTSCLKVRFAIVLLSFFVMYKIFLY
;
A
#
# COMPACT_ATOMS: atom_id res chain seq x y z
N MET A 1 -56.75 -50.86 36.74
CA MET A 1 -57.01 -49.78 35.74
C MET A 1 -56.05 -48.60 35.91
N ILE A 2 -55.92 -48.04 37.12
CA ILE A 2 -55.02 -46.89 37.42
C ILE A 2 -53.54 -47.17 37.11
N HIS A 3 -53.04 -48.37 37.41
CA HIS A 3 -51.66 -48.77 37.10
C HIS A 3 -51.33 -48.65 35.60
N ARG A 4 -52.19 -49.19 34.74
CA ARG A 4 -52.03 -49.13 33.27
C ARG A 4 -52.13 -47.70 32.71
N ILE A 5 -52.79 -46.79 33.42
CA ILE A 5 -52.88 -45.37 33.03
C ILE A 5 -51.58 -44.65 33.42
N ARG A 6 -51.02 -44.95 34.61
CA ARG A 6 -49.72 -44.45 35.04
C ARG A 6 -48.58 -44.93 34.14
N GLU A 7 -48.56 -46.21 33.78
CA GLU A 7 -47.56 -46.75 32.84
C GLU A 7 -47.62 -46.09 31.47
N ARG A 8 -48.83 -45.88 30.92
CA ARG A 8 -49.00 -45.19 29.64
C ARG A 8 -48.51 -43.75 29.69
N LYS A 9 -48.85 -43.00 30.74
CA LYS A 9 -48.34 -41.63 30.92
C LYS A 9 -46.83 -41.59 31.09
N ALA A 10 -46.24 -42.55 31.80
CA ALA A 10 -44.79 -42.63 31.97
C ALA A 10 -44.08 -42.94 30.64
N SER A 11 -44.64 -43.85 29.82
CA SER A 11 -44.09 -44.15 28.49
C SER A 11 -44.19 -42.97 27.53
N GLU A 12 -45.27 -42.18 27.61
CA GLU A 12 -45.49 -41.01 26.77
C GLU A 12 -44.51 -39.88 27.14
N LEU A 13 -44.34 -39.63 28.44
CA LEU A 13 -43.36 -38.65 28.94
C LEU A 13 -41.91 -39.03 28.58
N ALA A 14 -41.59 -40.32 28.63
CA ALA A 14 -40.26 -40.81 28.22
C ALA A 14 -40.02 -40.62 26.72
N LEU A 15 -41.05 -40.78 25.89
CA LEU A 15 -40.98 -40.56 24.46
C LEU A 15 -40.75 -39.07 24.14
N GLU A 16 -41.50 -38.17 24.77
CA GLU A 16 -41.34 -36.72 24.59
C GLU A 16 -39.95 -36.26 24.99
N LEU A 17 -39.44 -36.74 26.13
CA LEU A 17 -38.12 -36.38 26.64
C LEU A 17 -37.00 -36.91 25.72
N HIS A 18 -37.18 -38.12 25.16
CA HIS A 18 -36.28 -38.67 24.16
C HIS A 18 -36.26 -37.84 22.87
N VAL A 19 -37.43 -37.46 22.35
CA VAL A 19 -37.55 -36.62 21.15
C VAL A 19 -36.90 -35.26 21.37
N GLN A 20 -37.16 -34.62 22.52
CA GLN A 20 -36.59 -33.32 22.85
C GLN A 20 -35.07 -33.36 22.96
N MET A 21 -34.52 -34.40 23.61
CA MET A 21 -33.08 -34.62 23.69
C MET A 21 -32.47 -34.86 22.31
N LYS A 22 -33.13 -35.64 21.44
CA LYS A 22 -32.65 -35.92 20.09
C LYS A 22 -32.61 -34.65 19.23
N VAL A 23 -33.67 -33.84 19.27
CA VAL A 23 -33.73 -32.54 18.58
C VAL A 23 -32.63 -31.60 19.07
N GLN A 24 -32.36 -31.56 20.37
CA GLN A 24 -31.31 -30.72 20.93
C GLN A 24 -29.92 -31.16 20.47
N VAL A 25 -29.64 -32.47 20.47
CA VAL A 25 -28.37 -33.03 19.98
C VAL A 25 -28.19 -32.75 18.50
N ASP A 26 -29.21 -33.03 17.67
CA ASP A 26 -29.17 -32.78 16.23
C ASP A 26 -28.96 -31.29 15.92
N SER A 27 -29.59 -30.40 16.70
CA SER A 27 -29.40 -28.94 16.59
C SER A 27 -27.98 -28.51 16.96
N GLN A 28 -27.38 -29.09 18.00
CA GLN A 28 -25.98 -28.81 18.37
C GLN A 28 -25.01 -29.30 17.29
N THR A 29 -25.22 -30.51 16.76
CA THR A 29 -24.41 -31.06 15.67
C THR A 29 -24.50 -30.20 14.41
N THR A 30 -25.70 -29.78 14.03
CA THR A 30 -25.92 -28.90 12.86
C THR A 30 -25.22 -27.55 13.05
N MET A 31 -25.32 -26.97 14.25
CA MET A 31 -24.66 -25.70 14.57
C MET A 31 -23.14 -25.80 14.45
N SER A 32 -22.54 -26.88 14.97
CA SER A 32 -21.10 -27.13 14.85
C SER A 32 -20.67 -27.26 13.39
N GLN A 33 -21.42 -27.99 12.56
CA GLN A 33 -21.15 -28.14 11.13
C GLN A 33 -21.19 -26.79 10.39
N LEU A 34 -22.14 -25.91 10.74
CA LEU A 34 -22.22 -24.56 10.15
C LEU A 34 -21.02 -23.69 10.51
N ILE A 35 -20.51 -23.79 11.75
CA ILE A 35 -19.31 -23.08 12.19
C ILE A 35 -18.08 -23.57 11.43
N GLU A 36 -17.92 -24.89 11.29
CA GLU A 36 -16.82 -25.47 10.51
C GLU A 36 -16.86 -25.06 9.04
N LEU A 37 -18.05 -25.06 8.44
CA LEU A 37 -18.26 -24.60 7.07
C LEU A 37 -17.89 -23.12 6.92
N ASP A 38 -18.36 -22.25 7.82
CA ASP A 38 -18.05 -20.82 7.78
C ASP A 38 -16.55 -20.57 7.93
N LEU A 39 -15.87 -21.30 8.81
CA LEU A 39 -14.42 -21.25 8.94
C LEU A 39 -13.72 -21.67 7.64
N ALA A 40 -14.12 -22.81 7.07
CA ALA A 40 -13.56 -23.30 5.80
C ALA A 40 -13.78 -22.31 4.66
N ARG A 41 -14.97 -21.68 4.59
CA ARG A 41 -15.30 -20.64 3.60
C ARG A 41 -14.40 -19.41 3.77
N ARG A 42 -14.22 -18.91 4.99
CA ARG A 42 -13.35 -17.75 5.26
C ARG A 42 -11.90 -18.05 4.87
N ASN A 43 -11.40 -19.23 5.23
CA ASN A 43 -10.05 -19.66 4.87
C ASN A 43 -9.87 -19.75 3.34
N ALA A 44 -10.84 -20.34 2.63
CA ALA A 44 -10.81 -20.42 1.19
C ALA A 44 -10.83 -19.02 0.53
N GLN A 45 -11.60 -18.09 1.07
CA GLN A 45 -11.67 -16.72 0.55
C GLN A 45 -10.37 -15.94 0.80
N GLN A 46 -9.72 -16.13 1.96
CA GLN A 46 -8.40 -15.57 2.24
C GLN A 46 -7.34 -16.14 1.31
N ALA A 47 -7.33 -17.48 1.11
CA ALA A 47 -6.40 -18.13 0.21
C ALA A 47 -6.58 -17.67 -1.24
N ALA A 48 -7.83 -17.56 -1.71
CA ALA A 48 -8.14 -17.04 -3.05
C ALA A 48 -7.65 -15.59 -3.24
N SER A 49 -7.84 -14.74 -2.22
CA SER A 49 -7.33 -13.37 -2.22
C SER A 49 -5.79 -13.35 -2.27
N ALA A 50 -5.12 -14.16 -1.46
CA ALA A 50 -3.66 -14.24 -1.43
C ALA A 50 -3.10 -14.71 -2.78
N LEU A 51 -3.71 -15.71 -3.40
CA LEU A 51 -3.33 -16.20 -4.74
C LEU A 51 -3.48 -15.12 -5.80
N ARG A 52 -4.62 -14.39 -5.79
CA ARG A 52 -4.87 -13.29 -6.72
C ARG A 52 -3.83 -12.18 -6.57
N GLU A 53 -3.58 -11.72 -5.35
CA GLU A 53 -2.59 -10.66 -5.11
C GLU A 53 -1.15 -11.14 -5.36
N THR A 54 -0.87 -12.44 -5.22
CA THR A 54 0.43 -13.03 -5.60
C THR A 54 0.64 -12.99 -7.11
N ALA A 55 -0.38 -13.34 -7.90
CA ALA A 55 -0.33 -13.26 -9.35
C ALA A 55 -0.15 -11.80 -9.81
N ARG A 56 -0.95 -10.89 -9.26
CA ARG A 56 -0.85 -9.44 -9.52
C ARG A 56 0.52 -8.88 -9.15
N TRP A 57 1.06 -9.27 -8.00
CA TRP A 57 2.42 -8.90 -7.61
C TRP A 57 3.46 -9.34 -8.65
N SER A 58 3.35 -10.57 -9.14
CA SER A 58 4.31 -11.13 -10.10
C SER A 58 4.28 -10.40 -11.44
N GLU A 59 3.10 -9.99 -11.88
CA GLU A 59 2.91 -9.15 -13.07
C GLU A 59 3.55 -7.77 -12.89
N LEU A 60 3.21 -7.07 -11.80
CA LEU A 60 3.77 -5.75 -11.48
C LEU A 60 5.29 -5.76 -11.33
N ALA A 61 5.84 -6.79 -10.67
CA ALA A 61 7.27 -6.93 -10.49
C ALA A 61 8.01 -7.17 -11.82
N ARG A 62 7.40 -7.94 -12.74
CA ARG A 62 7.96 -8.19 -14.07
C ARG A 62 7.96 -6.93 -14.93
N GLU A 63 6.90 -6.13 -14.87
CA GLU A 63 6.77 -4.88 -15.62
C GLU A 63 7.67 -3.76 -15.10
N MET A 64 8.16 -3.89 -13.86
CA MET A 64 8.89 -2.82 -13.19
C MET A 64 10.18 -2.44 -13.91
N ASP A 65 10.95 -3.41 -14.38
CA ASP A 65 12.21 -3.16 -15.08
C ASP A 65 11.96 -2.46 -16.43
N GLU A 66 10.96 -2.90 -17.18
CA GLU A 66 10.57 -2.29 -18.47
C GLU A 66 10.14 -0.82 -18.28
N VAL A 67 9.33 -0.54 -17.25
CA VAL A 67 8.86 0.82 -16.93
C VAL A 67 10.01 1.70 -16.44
N LEU A 68 10.95 1.13 -15.67
CA LEU A 68 12.13 1.85 -15.19
C LEU A 68 13.07 2.23 -16.34
N GLU A 69 13.29 1.34 -17.31
CA GLU A 69 14.07 1.62 -18.52
C GLU A 69 13.42 2.71 -19.39
N ALA A 70 12.09 2.66 -19.53
CA ALA A 70 11.32 3.68 -20.24
C ALA A 70 11.30 5.04 -19.52
N LYS A 71 11.67 5.07 -18.23
CA LYS A 71 11.60 6.25 -17.36
C LYS A 71 10.22 6.88 -17.29
N ASP A 72 9.17 6.07 -17.43
CA ASP A 72 7.79 6.54 -17.23
C ASP A 72 7.50 6.62 -15.73
N LEU A 73 7.72 7.81 -15.16
CA LEU A 73 7.61 8.06 -13.73
C LEU A 73 6.19 7.84 -13.20
N ASN A 74 5.16 8.10 -14.00
CA ASN A 74 3.78 7.94 -13.59
C ASN A 74 3.42 6.47 -13.49
N GLN A 75 3.79 5.68 -14.50
CA GLN A 75 3.58 4.25 -14.49
C GLN A 75 4.43 3.58 -13.40
N LEU A 76 5.65 4.07 -13.16
CA LEU A 76 6.53 3.57 -12.11
C LEU A 76 5.88 3.78 -10.72
N CYS A 77 5.35 4.98 -10.45
CA CYS A 77 4.56 5.25 -9.25
C CYS A 77 3.34 4.32 -9.13
N ALA A 78 2.56 4.18 -10.20
CA ALA A 78 1.36 3.34 -10.20
C ALA A 78 1.69 1.87 -9.91
N ASN A 79 2.79 1.34 -10.46
CA ASN A 79 3.22 -0.02 -10.21
C ASN A 79 3.68 -0.20 -8.76
N ILE A 80 4.41 0.76 -8.19
CA ILE A 80 4.81 0.75 -6.77
C ILE A 80 3.56 0.73 -5.86
N GLU A 81 2.60 1.63 -6.08
CA GLU A 81 1.33 1.67 -5.32
C GLU A 81 0.56 0.35 -5.46
N GLY A 82 0.55 -0.24 -6.65
CA GLY A 82 -0.05 -1.55 -6.91
C GLY A 82 0.62 -2.65 -6.09
N MET A 83 1.95 -2.68 -6.03
CA MET A 83 2.72 -3.64 -5.24
C MET A 83 2.47 -3.47 -3.74
N GLU A 84 2.44 -2.23 -3.25
CA GLU A 84 2.11 -1.92 -1.85
C GLU A 84 0.69 -2.36 -1.49
N SER A 85 -0.26 -2.18 -2.40
CA SER A 85 -1.63 -2.68 -2.22
C SER A 85 -1.66 -4.20 -2.08
N CYS A 86 -0.91 -4.93 -2.91
CA CYS A 86 -0.80 -6.39 -2.82
C CYS A 86 -0.28 -6.84 -1.44
N LEU A 87 0.69 -6.13 -0.84
CA LEU A 87 1.28 -6.50 0.46
C LEU A 87 0.27 -6.67 1.59
N THR A 88 -0.89 -6.00 1.53
CA THR A 88 -1.93 -6.13 2.55
C THR A 88 -2.44 -7.58 2.65
N ALA A 89 -2.61 -8.25 1.50
CA ALA A 89 -3.07 -9.64 1.45
C ALA A 89 -1.95 -10.67 1.65
N LEU A 90 -0.68 -10.24 1.49
CA LEU A 90 0.49 -11.12 1.48
C LEU A 90 1.31 -11.08 2.76
N SER A 91 0.82 -10.40 3.80
CA SER A 91 1.51 -10.19 5.09
C SER A 91 1.87 -11.46 5.86
N HIS A 92 1.19 -12.57 5.56
CA HIS A 92 1.40 -13.88 6.19
C HIS A 92 2.41 -14.77 5.44
N LEU A 93 2.86 -14.36 4.24
CA LEU A 93 3.83 -15.13 3.47
C LEU A 93 5.25 -14.94 4.02
N PRO A 94 6.12 -15.98 3.96
CA PRO A 94 7.46 -15.92 4.54
C PRO A 94 8.39 -14.90 3.86
N ASP A 95 8.16 -14.61 2.58
CA ASP A 95 8.92 -13.67 1.75
C ASP A 95 8.42 -12.22 1.87
N TYR A 96 7.46 -11.93 2.77
CA TYR A 96 6.89 -10.60 2.94
C TYR A 96 7.94 -9.50 3.16
N LYS A 97 8.98 -9.78 3.95
CA LYS A 97 10.06 -8.82 4.22
C LYS A 97 10.93 -8.52 3.00
N GLU A 98 11.19 -9.53 2.18
CA GLU A 98 11.94 -9.37 0.94
C GLU A 98 11.15 -8.52 -0.06
N ARG A 99 9.83 -8.74 -0.14
CA ARG A 99 8.92 -7.94 -0.95
C ARG A 99 8.86 -6.48 -0.50
N GLN A 100 8.82 -6.22 0.81
CA GLN A 100 8.93 -4.85 1.35
C GLN A 100 10.25 -4.19 0.94
N ALA A 101 11.39 -4.89 1.04
CA ALA A 101 12.69 -4.37 0.65
C ALA A 101 12.79 -4.09 -0.86
N LEU A 102 12.15 -4.91 -1.69
CA LEU A 102 12.07 -4.69 -3.13
C LEU A 102 11.31 -3.40 -3.47
N ILE A 103 10.14 -3.18 -2.86
CA ILE A 103 9.39 -1.92 -3.02
C ILE A 103 10.25 -0.71 -2.62
N GLU A 104 10.97 -0.78 -1.49
CA GLU A 104 11.84 0.33 -1.07
C GLU A 104 12.98 0.58 -2.06
N THR A 105 13.51 -0.46 -2.70
CA THR A 105 14.49 -0.34 -3.78
C THR A 105 13.90 0.41 -4.99
N HIS A 106 12.67 0.10 -5.39
CA HIS A 106 12.00 0.80 -6.48
C HIS A 106 11.67 2.25 -6.12
N LYS A 107 11.23 2.53 -4.89
CA LYS A 107 11.03 3.89 -4.39
C LYS A 107 12.31 4.72 -4.40
N ASN A 108 13.43 4.13 -3.95
CA ASN A 108 14.74 4.78 -4.02
C ASN A 108 15.15 5.09 -5.46
N SER A 109 14.89 4.16 -6.38
CA SER A 109 15.18 4.32 -7.81
C SER A 109 14.36 5.47 -8.41
N LEU A 110 13.05 5.48 -8.17
CA LEU A 110 12.16 6.56 -8.59
C LEU A 110 12.58 7.91 -8.00
N GLU A 111 12.88 7.96 -6.70
CA GLU A 111 13.38 9.18 -6.04
C GLU A 111 14.66 9.70 -6.71
N SER A 112 15.60 8.81 -7.06
CA SER A 112 16.84 9.19 -7.75
C SER A 112 16.59 9.79 -9.14
N LEU A 113 15.51 9.38 -9.81
CA LEU A 113 15.08 9.93 -11.10
C LEU A 113 14.34 11.27 -10.94
N LEU A 114 13.51 11.39 -9.90
CA LEU A 114 12.71 12.59 -9.62
C LEU A 114 13.55 13.75 -9.07
N ALA A 115 14.51 13.46 -8.19
CA ALA A 115 15.33 14.47 -7.52
C ALA A 115 15.98 15.50 -8.47
N PRO A 116 16.74 15.10 -9.51
CA PRO A 116 17.35 16.07 -10.43
C PRO A 116 16.31 16.89 -11.21
N GLN A 117 15.20 16.27 -11.62
CA GLN A 117 14.11 16.96 -12.33
C GLN A 117 13.45 18.01 -11.43
N LEU A 118 13.20 17.66 -10.17
CA LEU A 118 12.63 18.58 -9.19
C LEU A 118 13.57 19.77 -8.93
N MET A 119 14.86 19.52 -8.75
CA MET A 119 15.87 20.58 -8.58
C MET A 119 15.93 21.50 -9.81
N GLN A 120 15.89 20.93 -11.02
CA GLN A 120 15.90 21.68 -12.27
C GLN A 120 14.65 22.55 -12.42
N ALA A 121 13.46 21.98 -12.21
CA ALA A 121 12.18 22.70 -12.30
C ALA A 121 12.12 23.86 -11.30
N PHE A 122 12.63 23.67 -10.08
CA PHE A 122 12.75 24.76 -9.10
C PHE A 122 13.70 25.87 -9.56
N ASN A 123 14.86 25.51 -10.12
CA ASN A 123 15.81 26.51 -10.62
C ASN A 123 15.19 27.35 -11.75
N GLN A 124 14.46 26.72 -12.68
CA GLN A 124 13.77 27.41 -13.76
C GLN A 124 12.66 28.34 -13.25
N LEU A 125 11.81 27.84 -12.35
CA LEU A 125 10.73 28.62 -11.74
C LEU A 125 11.27 29.88 -11.07
N GLN A 126 12.41 29.77 -10.38
CA GLN A 126 13.00 30.91 -9.67
C GLN A 126 13.90 31.80 -10.54
N ALA A 127 14.33 31.35 -11.71
CA ALA A 127 15.10 32.17 -12.65
C ALA A 127 14.19 33.08 -13.50
N GLY A 128 12.88 32.77 -13.56
CA GLY A 128 11.92 33.52 -14.36
C GLY A 128 12.17 33.40 -15.87
N THR A 129 12.93 32.38 -16.28
CA THR A 129 13.38 32.18 -17.68
C THR A 129 12.35 31.50 -18.58
N SER A 130 11.29 30.94 -17.99
CA SER A 130 10.30 30.09 -18.65
C SER A 130 8.88 30.53 -18.30
N ASP A 131 7.86 30.00 -19.00
CA ASP A 131 6.46 30.22 -18.67
C ASP A 131 6.18 29.78 -17.22
N PHE A 132 5.85 30.76 -16.37
CA PHE A 132 5.63 30.58 -14.94
C PHE A 132 4.54 29.54 -14.65
N VAL A 133 3.49 29.46 -15.49
CA VAL A 133 2.38 28.52 -15.29
C VAL A 133 2.86 27.08 -15.55
N LEU A 134 3.60 26.87 -16.63
CA LEU A 134 4.12 25.54 -17.00
C LEU A 134 5.12 25.02 -15.95
N CYS A 135 6.07 25.86 -15.51
CA CYS A 135 7.04 25.46 -14.49
C CYS A 135 6.37 25.17 -13.14
N THR A 136 5.34 25.93 -12.77
CA THR A 136 4.59 25.67 -11.53
C THR A 136 3.85 24.33 -11.60
N GLN A 137 3.30 24.00 -12.77
CA GLN A 137 2.62 22.73 -12.98
C GLN A 137 3.59 21.55 -12.95
N GLU A 138 4.76 21.67 -13.57
CA GLU A 138 5.80 20.65 -13.56
C GLU A 138 6.29 20.34 -12.13
N VAL A 139 6.60 21.39 -11.35
CA VAL A 139 6.97 21.25 -9.94
C VAL A 139 5.86 20.56 -9.14
N ARG A 140 4.60 20.94 -9.34
CA ARG A 140 3.46 20.32 -8.67
C ARG A 140 3.35 18.83 -9.00
N ASN A 141 3.50 18.47 -10.27
CA ASN A 141 3.44 17.08 -10.72
C ASN A 141 4.57 16.24 -10.08
N LEU A 142 5.79 16.78 -10.05
CA LEU A 142 6.93 16.09 -9.42
C LEU A 142 6.73 15.90 -7.92
N ILE A 143 6.22 16.92 -7.21
CA ILE A 143 5.89 16.82 -5.78
C ILE A 143 4.79 15.78 -5.54
N ASP A 144 3.78 15.72 -6.41
CA ASP A 144 2.72 14.72 -6.32
C ASP A 144 3.28 13.29 -6.43
N LEU A 145 4.20 13.05 -7.36
CA LEU A 145 4.87 11.74 -7.49
C LEU A 145 5.64 11.38 -6.21
N PHE A 146 6.39 12.32 -5.63
CA PHE A 146 7.06 12.12 -4.33
C PHE A 146 6.07 11.78 -3.21
N HIS A 147 4.92 12.46 -3.18
CA HIS A 147 3.89 12.22 -2.16
C HIS A 147 3.28 10.82 -2.29
N ARG A 148 2.93 10.42 -3.53
CA ARG A 148 2.33 9.11 -3.84
C ARG A 148 3.17 7.93 -3.37
N VAL A 149 4.49 8.02 -3.47
CA VAL A 149 5.40 6.95 -2.99
C VAL A 149 5.86 7.13 -1.54
N GLY A 150 5.25 8.05 -0.78
CA GLY A 150 5.56 8.28 0.63
C GLY A 150 6.92 8.96 0.89
N ARG A 151 7.46 9.70 -0.08
CA ARG A 151 8.77 10.37 -0.03
C ARG A 151 8.66 11.90 0.11
N SER A 152 7.61 12.39 0.74
CA SER A 152 7.37 13.83 0.95
C SER A 152 8.49 14.55 1.71
N GLU A 153 9.17 13.87 2.65
CA GLU A 153 10.31 14.45 3.36
C GLU A 153 11.52 14.67 2.45
N ALA A 154 11.79 13.73 1.53
CA ALA A 154 12.86 13.87 0.55
C ALA A 154 12.63 15.09 -0.35
N ALA A 155 11.42 15.26 -0.88
CA ALA A 155 11.05 16.44 -1.67
C ALA A 155 11.32 17.76 -0.92
N ARG A 156 10.99 17.81 0.38
CA ARG A 156 11.27 18.96 1.25
C ARG A 156 12.78 19.18 1.43
N ASN A 157 13.54 18.11 1.61
CA ASN A 157 14.99 18.17 1.76
C ASN A 157 15.66 18.70 0.48
N TYR A 158 15.21 18.27 -0.70
CA TYR A 158 15.70 18.82 -1.97
C TYR A 158 15.38 20.30 -2.13
N PHE A 159 14.14 20.71 -1.82
CA PHE A 159 13.74 22.12 -1.86
C PHE A 159 14.60 23.00 -0.94
N THR A 160 14.76 22.60 0.33
CA THR A 160 15.57 23.35 1.29
C THR A 160 17.05 23.39 0.89
N SER A 161 17.57 22.33 0.30
CA SER A 161 18.95 22.27 -0.21
C SER A 161 19.14 23.22 -1.40
N CYS A 162 18.20 23.28 -2.33
CA CYS A 162 18.23 24.22 -3.45
C CYS A 162 18.27 25.67 -2.98
N LEU A 163 17.44 26.02 -1.99
CA LEU A 163 17.44 27.36 -1.40
C LEU A 163 18.78 27.72 -0.78
N LYS A 164 19.36 26.81 0.03
CA LYS A 164 20.66 27.03 0.69
C LYS A 164 21.79 27.30 -0.31
N VAL A 165 21.90 26.47 -1.35
CA VAL A 165 22.93 26.62 -2.38
C VAL A 165 22.82 27.98 -3.07
N ARG A 166 21.59 28.41 -3.40
CA ARG A 166 21.36 29.70 -4.04
C ARG A 166 21.69 30.89 -3.14
N PHE A 167 21.30 30.87 -1.86
CA PHE A 167 21.71 31.91 -0.92
C PHE A 167 23.24 32.05 -0.85
N ALA A 168 23.97 30.94 -0.84
CA ALA A 168 25.42 30.95 -0.87
C ALA A 168 25.98 31.57 -2.17
N ILE A 169 25.40 31.22 -3.34
CA ILE A 169 25.80 31.79 -4.65
C ILE A 169 25.57 33.31 -4.68
N VAL A 170 24.41 33.79 -4.22
CA VAL A 170 24.10 35.21 -4.17
C VAL A 170 25.09 35.95 -3.26
N LEU A 171 25.36 35.44 -2.06
CA LEU A 171 26.35 36.03 -1.15
C LEU A 171 27.76 36.07 -1.75
N LEU A 172 28.18 35.01 -2.44
CA LEU A 172 29.46 34.98 -3.15
C LEU A 172 29.51 36.01 -4.28
N SER A 173 28.43 36.18 -5.04
CA SER A 173 28.36 37.17 -6.12
C SER A 173 28.44 38.61 -5.58
N PHE A 174 27.80 38.90 -4.45
CA PHE A 174 27.94 40.18 -3.74
C PHE A 174 29.36 40.39 -3.23
N PHE A 175 29.99 39.36 -2.66
CA PHE A 175 31.37 39.44 -2.18
C PHE A 175 32.38 39.68 -3.32
N VAL A 176 32.22 39.00 -4.45
CA VAL A 176 33.06 39.20 -5.66
C VAL A 176 32.86 40.60 -6.24
N MET A 177 31.61 41.06 -6.38
CA MET A 177 31.31 42.43 -6.82
C MET A 177 31.91 43.49 -5.89
N TYR A 178 31.79 43.31 -4.57
CA TYR A 178 32.39 44.22 -3.59
C TYR A 178 33.92 44.27 -3.70
N LYS A 179 34.56 43.11 -3.97
CA LYS A 179 36.02 43.04 -4.17
C LYS A 179 36.49 43.72 -5.46
N ILE A 180 35.68 43.67 -6.54
CA ILE A 180 35.95 44.36 -7.81
C ILE A 180 35.80 45.88 -7.65
N PHE A 181 34.85 46.35 -6.84
CA PHE A 181 34.61 47.79 -6.63
C PHE A 181 35.61 48.46 -5.67
N LEU A 182 36.37 47.68 -4.88
CA LEU A 182 37.36 48.19 -3.92
C LEU A 182 38.81 48.18 -4.45
N TYR A 183 39.03 47.74 -5.69
CA TYR A 183 40.32 47.79 -6.40
C TYR A 183 40.18 48.67 -7.65
#